data_AF-A0A4R9IJ79-F1
#
_entry.id   AF-A0A4R9IJ79-F1
#
_cell.length_a   1.000
_cell.length_b   1.000
_cell.length_c   1.000
_cell.angle_alpha   90.00
_cell.angle_beta   90.00
_cell.angle_gamma   90.00
#
_symmetry.space_group_name_H-M   'P 1'
#
loop_
_entity.id
_entity.type
_entity.pdbx_description
1 polymer ?
#
loop_
_entity_poly.entity_id
_entity_poly.type
_entity_poly.pdbx_seq_one_letter_code
_entity_poly.pdbx_strand_id
1 'polypeptide(L)'
;MALYIDSSFLLNIIYSEINSDKYLEIFNSHEKKFSSILLEIETYRSINLFYNLNRKLLNKAWLNEYEGTLNEFLAQISLKNVDFDVQSEIKKNKNILELKSLDATHLATAIHFRRMISESLIICTLDDKFRTVSKKFEFNILPKSITK
;
A
#
# COMPACT_ATOMS: atom_id res chain seq x y z
N MET A 1 -16.63 -1.46 5.60
CA MET A 1 -15.48 -2.17 5.00
C MET A 1 -14.27 -1.25 5.15
N ALA A 2 -13.07 -1.80 5.26
CA ALA A 2 -11.85 -1.02 5.38
C ALA A 2 -10.89 -1.33 4.22
N LEU A 3 -9.95 -0.42 3.97
CA LEU A 3 -8.90 -0.61 2.95
C LEU A 3 -7.56 -0.91 3.60
N TYR A 4 -6.81 -1.83 3.01
CA TYR A 4 -5.38 -1.98 3.23
C TYR A 4 -4.64 -1.41 2.03
N ILE A 5 -3.85 -0.37 2.24
CA ILE A 5 -3.20 0.39 1.17
C ILE A 5 -1.78 -0.13 0.95
N ASP A 6 -1.49 -0.59 -0.26
CA ASP A 6 -0.15 -0.97 -0.72
C ASP A 6 0.55 0.20 -1.41
N SER A 7 1.89 0.18 -1.43
CA SER A 7 2.71 1.26 -1.99
C SER A 7 2.47 1.46 -3.48
N SER A 8 2.31 0.38 -4.24
CA SER A 8 2.01 0.44 -5.69
C SER A 8 0.73 1.22 -6.01
N PHE A 9 -0.31 1.05 -5.19
CA PHE A 9 -1.59 1.74 -5.36
C PHE A 9 -1.49 3.22 -4.99
N LEU A 10 -0.85 3.53 -3.85
CA LEU A 10 -0.71 4.90 -3.40
C LEU A 10 0.21 5.73 -4.33
N LEU A 11 1.32 5.15 -4.79
CA LEU A 11 2.24 5.83 -5.71
C LEU A 11 1.57 6.14 -7.05
N ASN A 12 0.69 5.28 -7.57
CA ASN A 12 -0.04 5.57 -8.79
C ASN A 12 -0.93 6.82 -8.66
N ILE A 13 -1.60 6.99 -7.51
CA ILE A 13 -2.38 8.21 -7.22
C ILE A 13 -1.44 9.42 -7.14
N ILE A 14 -0.36 9.33 -6.35
CA ILE A 14 0.60 10.43 -6.14
C ILE A 14 1.23 10.88 -7.46
N TYR A 15 1.63 9.95 -8.32
CA TYR A 15 2.21 10.27 -9.63
C TYR A 15 1.20 10.63 -10.71
N SER A 16 -0.10 10.65 -10.38
CA SER A 16 -1.18 10.91 -11.34
C SER A 16 -1.06 10.01 -12.58
N GLU A 17 -0.72 8.74 -12.36
CA GLU A 17 -0.60 7.75 -13.43
C GLU A 17 -1.96 7.40 -14.04
N ILE A 18 -1.97 6.55 -15.06
CA ILE A 18 -3.19 6.11 -15.75
C ILE A 18 -4.17 5.50 -14.72
N ASN A 19 -5.42 5.98 -14.76
CA ASN A 19 -6.52 5.64 -13.83
C ASN A 19 -6.36 6.16 -12.39
N SER A 20 -5.43 7.08 -12.12
CA SER A 20 -5.25 7.67 -10.79
C SER A 20 -6.53 8.27 -10.20
N ASP A 21 -7.36 8.96 -10.99
CA ASP A 21 -8.67 9.49 -10.54
C ASP A 21 -9.57 8.39 -9.97
N LYS A 22 -9.67 7.26 -10.66
CA LYS A 22 -10.46 6.11 -10.22
C LYS A 22 -9.88 5.49 -8.94
N TYR A 23 -8.57 5.48 -8.79
CA TYR A 23 -7.93 4.94 -7.58
C TYR A 23 -8.07 5.90 -6.41
N LEU A 24 -8.07 7.21 -6.67
CA LEU A 24 -8.41 8.23 -5.68
C LEU A 24 -9.87 8.11 -5.23
N GLU A 25 -10.82 7.85 -6.14
CA GLU A 25 -12.21 7.54 -5.78
C GLU A 25 -12.29 6.29 -4.89
N ILE A 26 -11.56 5.22 -5.22
CA ILE A 26 -11.48 4.03 -4.37
C ILE A 26 -10.92 4.39 -2.99
N PHE A 27 -9.84 5.16 -2.93
CA PHE A 27 -9.25 5.61 -1.67
C PHE A 27 -10.26 6.40 -0.83
N ASN A 28 -10.96 7.35 -1.44
CA ASN A 28 -11.92 8.22 -0.76
C ASN A 28 -13.25 7.53 -0.42
N SER A 29 -13.58 6.40 -1.05
CA SER A 29 -14.83 5.67 -0.82
C SER A 29 -14.94 5.00 0.55
N HIS A 30 -13.84 4.92 1.31
CA HIS A 30 -13.82 4.29 2.63
C HIS A 30 -13.11 5.18 3.65
N GLU A 31 -13.72 5.34 4.82
CA GLU A 31 -13.14 6.12 5.91
C GLU A 31 -11.89 5.42 6.50
N LYS A 32 -12.03 4.14 6.85
CA LYS A 32 -10.98 3.34 7.51
C LYS A 32 -9.96 2.81 6.52
N LYS A 33 -8.70 3.21 6.71
CA LYS A 33 -7.57 2.81 5.87
C LYS A 33 -6.42 2.37 6.77
N PHE A 34 -5.77 1.27 6.40
CA PHE A 34 -4.72 0.64 7.17
C PHE A 34 -3.52 0.34 6.29
N SER A 35 -2.33 0.34 6.88
CA SER A 35 -1.15 -0.27 6.24
C SER A 35 -0.07 -0.59 7.28
N SER A 36 1.05 -1.12 6.81
CA SER A 36 2.29 -1.22 7.57
C SER A 36 3.05 0.10 7.51
N ILE A 37 3.88 0.39 8.52
CA ILE A 37 4.89 1.46 8.48
C ILE A 37 5.83 1.35 7.26
N LEU A 38 5.94 0.14 6.67
CA LEU A 38 6.67 -0.07 5.42
C LEU A 38 6.09 0.73 4.24
N LEU A 39 4.79 1.03 4.22
CA LEU A 39 4.16 1.86 3.18
C LEU A 39 4.83 3.24 3.12
N GLU A 40 5.00 3.88 4.27
CA GLU A 40 5.65 5.18 4.39
C GLU A 40 7.10 5.10 3.90
N ILE A 41 7.86 4.10 4.34
CA ILE A 41 9.26 3.90 3.94
C ILE A 41 9.38 3.70 2.42
N GLU A 42 8.54 2.84 1.84
CA GLU A 42 8.57 2.53 0.41
C GLU A 42 8.19 3.72 -0.46
N THR A 43 7.18 4.49 -0.04
CA THR A 43 6.68 5.65 -0.78
C THR A 43 7.67 6.82 -0.74
N TYR A 44 8.19 7.18 0.43
CA TYR A 44 9.25 8.20 0.55
C TYR A 44 10.50 7.82 -0.25
N ARG A 45 10.95 6.57 -0.11
CA ARG A 45 12.09 6.08 -0.90
C ARG A 45 11.83 6.22 -2.39
N SER A 46 10.63 5.91 -2.86
CA SER A 46 10.28 5.94 -4.28
C SER A 46 10.24 7.37 -4.83
N ILE A 47 9.64 8.31 -4.10
CA ILE A 47 9.62 9.74 -4.47
C ILE A 47 11.05 10.30 -4.54
N ASN A 48 11.85 10.07 -3.50
CA ASN A 48 13.23 10.55 -3.47
C ASN A 48 14.10 9.89 -4.55
N LEU A 49 13.91 8.60 -4.84
CA LEU A 49 14.61 7.93 -5.93
C LEU A 49 14.25 8.55 -7.28
N PHE A 50 12.97 8.78 -7.54
CA PHE A 50 12.50 9.40 -8.78
C PHE A 50 13.08 10.81 -8.96
N TYR A 51 13.06 11.63 -7.91
CA TYR A 51 13.68 12.95 -7.90
C TYR A 51 15.17 12.88 -8.25
N ASN A 52 15.93 12.00 -7.59
CA ASN A 52 17.37 11.91 -7.80
C ASN A 52 17.73 11.45 -9.22
N LEU A 53 16.96 10.52 -9.80
CA LEU A 53 17.14 10.07 -11.18
C LEU A 53 16.84 11.19 -12.20
N ASN A 54 15.95 12.12 -11.85
CA ASN A 54 15.47 13.19 -12.73
C ASN A 54 15.89 14.60 -12.30
N ARG A 55 16.91 14.72 -11.44
CA ARG A 55 17.37 16.00 -10.84
C ARG A 55 17.81 17.10 -11.82
N LYS A 56 17.99 16.75 -13.10
CA LYS A 56 18.29 17.71 -14.17
C LYS A 56 17.03 18.41 -14.70
N LEU A 57 15.87 17.78 -14.52
CA LEU A 57 14.57 18.23 -14.99
C LEU A 57 13.69 18.72 -13.82
N LEU A 58 13.90 18.17 -12.63
CA LEU A 58 13.12 18.46 -11.43
C LEU A 58 13.92 19.34 -10.47
N ASN A 59 13.21 20.24 -9.79
CA ASN A 59 13.79 21.09 -8.75
C ASN A 59 13.35 20.60 -7.36
N LYS A 60 13.90 21.22 -6.30
CA LYS A 60 13.54 20.87 -4.92
C LYS A 60 12.08 21.16 -4.57
N ALA A 61 11.43 22.11 -5.26
CA ALA A 61 10.02 22.40 -5.03
C ALA A 61 9.14 21.20 -5.42
N TRP A 62 9.47 20.51 -6.52
CA TRP A 62 8.81 19.27 -6.92
C TRP A 62 8.90 18.20 -5.81
N LEU A 63 10.08 18.00 -5.22
CA LEU A 63 10.25 17.02 -4.15
C LEU A 63 9.38 17.38 -2.94
N ASN A 64 9.41 18.64 -2.50
CA ASN A 64 8.61 19.11 -1.37
C ASN A 64 7.10 18.97 -1.61
N GLU A 65 6.64 19.23 -2.84
CA GLU A 65 5.23 19.12 -3.22
C GLU A 65 4.73 17.66 -3.14
N TYR A 66 5.51 16.73 -3.69
CA TYR A 66 5.17 15.30 -3.67
C TYR A 66 5.28 14.69 -2.28
N GLU A 67 6.26 15.11 -1.47
CA GLU A 67 6.34 14.73 -0.06
C GLU A 67 5.18 15.32 0.76
N GLY A 68 4.78 16.56 0.48
CA GLY A 68 3.60 17.19 1.09
C GLY A 68 2.32 16.39 0.80
N THR A 69 2.10 16.06 -0.48
CA THR A 69 0.97 15.25 -0.93
C THR A 69 0.99 13.86 -0.29
N LEU A 70 2.14 13.19 -0.24
CA LEU A 70 2.29 11.90 0.43
C LEU A 70 1.87 11.99 1.91
N ASN A 71 2.30 13.03 2.62
CA ASN A 71 1.95 13.23 4.03
C ASN A 71 0.45 13.40 4.25
N GLU A 72 -0.25 14.10 3.35
CA GLU A 72 -1.71 14.24 3.40
C GLU A 72 -2.43 12.89 3.25
N PHE A 73 -1.91 12.00 2.40
CA PHE A 73 -2.42 10.62 2.28
C PHE A 73 -2.09 9.79 3.52
N LEU A 74 -0.84 9.80 3.98
CA LEU A 74 -0.40 9.01 5.14
C LEU A 74 -1.15 9.41 6.42
N ALA A 75 -1.48 10.68 6.61
CA ALA A 75 -2.27 11.16 7.74
C ALA A 75 -3.67 10.52 7.83
N GLN A 76 -4.19 9.98 6.72
CA GLN A 76 -5.48 9.29 6.65
C GLN A 76 -5.38 7.77 6.80
N ILE A 77 -4.17 7.22 6.96
CA ILE A 77 -3.91 5.78 7.01
C ILE A 77 -3.41 5.43 8.41
N SER A 78 -4.09 4.50 9.07
CA SER A 78 -3.63 3.91 10.33
C SER A 78 -2.47 2.94 10.05
N LEU A 79 -1.24 3.37 10.36
CA LEU A 79 -0.03 2.56 10.17
C LEU A 79 0.24 1.67 11.39
N LYS A 80 0.51 0.38 11.14
CA LYS A 80 1.00 -0.56 12.16
C LYS A 80 2.50 -0.76 12.03
N ASN A 81 3.19 -0.76 13.17
CA ASN A 81 4.59 -1.17 13.26
C ASN A 81 4.75 -2.67 12.95
N VAL A 82 5.84 -3.01 12.26
CA VAL A 82 6.21 -4.41 12.05
C VAL A 82 6.80 -4.96 13.34
N ASP A 83 6.05 -5.82 14.01
CA ASP A 83 6.36 -6.36 15.33
C ASP A 83 6.23 -7.90 15.36
N PHE A 84 6.29 -8.47 16.57
CA PHE A 84 6.18 -9.91 16.77
C PHE A 84 4.84 -10.50 16.31
N ASP A 85 3.76 -9.70 16.29
CA ASP A 85 2.46 -10.18 15.82
C ASP A 85 2.46 -10.35 14.30
N VAL A 86 3.02 -9.37 13.57
CA VAL A 86 3.21 -9.48 12.12
C VAL A 86 4.13 -10.66 11.79
N GLN A 87 5.23 -10.81 12.54
CA GLN A 87 6.13 -11.96 12.38
C GLN A 87 5.40 -13.29 12.64
N SER A 88 4.52 -13.33 13.65
CA SER A 88 3.72 -14.51 13.95
C SER A 88 2.79 -14.87 12.80
N GLU A 89 2.20 -13.91 12.10
CA GLU A 89 1.36 -14.19 10.93
C GLU A 89 2.17 -14.79 9.78
N ILE A 90 3.38 -14.32 9.53
CA ILE A 90 4.28 -14.92 8.52
C ILE A 90 4.59 -16.38 8.86
N LYS A 91 4.89 -16.66 10.14
CA LYS A 91 5.24 -18.02 10.59
C LYS A 91 4.05 -18.99 10.48
N LYS A 92 2.85 -18.53 10.82
CA LYS A 92 1.59 -19.31 10.79
C LYS A 92 1.12 -19.60 9.35
N ASN A 93 1.33 -18.66 8.43
CA ASN A 93 0.73 -18.70 7.10
C ASN A 93 1.80 -18.89 6.01
N LYS A 94 2.17 -20.14 5.71
CA LYS A 94 3.27 -20.44 4.78
C LYS A 94 3.04 -19.94 3.35
N ASN A 95 1.79 -19.82 2.90
CA ASN A 95 1.47 -19.27 1.56
C ASN A 95 1.93 -17.81 1.39
N ILE A 96 2.12 -17.05 2.48
CA ILE A 96 2.69 -15.69 2.43
C ILE A 96 4.11 -15.72 1.86
N LEU A 97 4.88 -16.81 2.08
CA LEU A 97 6.28 -16.92 1.68
C LEU A 97 6.47 -17.06 0.16
N GLU A 98 5.39 -17.12 -0.62
CA GLU A 98 5.45 -16.96 -2.08
C GLU A 98 5.77 -15.51 -2.52
N LEU A 99 5.67 -14.56 -1.58
CA LEU A 99 5.98 -13.15 -1.78
C LEU A 99 7.41 -12.84 -1.34
N LYS A 100 7.96 -11.74 -1.86
CA LYS A 100 9.21 -11.18 -1.33
C LYS A 100 8.98 -10.64 0.08
N SER A 101 10.05 -10.48 0.85
CA SER A 101 9.97 -10.16 2.29
C SER A 101 9.11 -8.94 2.63
N LEU A 102 9.15 -7.87 1.82
CA LEU A 102 8.35 -6.66 2.07
C LEU A 102 6.86 -6.91 1.82
N ASP A 103 6.51 -7.38 0.62
CA ASP A 103 5.14 -7.79 0.28
C ASP A 103 4.58 -8.83 1.28
N ALA A 104 5.38 -9.82 1.65
CA ALA A 104 5.05 -10.82 2.67
C ALA A 104 4.69 -10.16 4.01
N THR A 105 5.44 -9.13 4.40
CA THR A 105 5.19 -8.35 5.62
C THR A 105 3.93 -7.50 5.48
N HIS A 106 3.66 -6.92 4.31
CA HIS A 106 2.39 -6.21 4.06
C HIS A 106 1.19 -7.16 4.19
N LEU A 107 1.21 -8.33 3.57
CA LEU A 107 0.10 -9.29 3.67
C LEU A 107 -0.08 -9.81 5.09
N ALA A 108 1.01 -10.11 5.79
CA ALA A 108 0.96 -10.49 7.20
C ALA A 108 0.32 -9.40 8.08
N THR A 109 0.65 -8.14 7.82
CA THR A 109 0.05 -6.98 8.51
C THR A 109 -1.44 -6.86 8.20
N ALA A 110 -1.85 -7.05 6.94
CA ALA A 110 -3.25 -7.06 6.54
C ALA A 110 -4.05 -8.18 7.23
N ILE A 111 -3.49 -9.39 7.32
CA ILE A 111 -4.09 -10.52 8.03
C ILE A 111 -4.28 -10.20 9.51
N HIS A 112 -3.27 -9.58 10.13
CA HIS A 112 -3.34 -9.15 11.52
C HIS A 112 -4.47 -8.11 11.73
N PHE A 113 -4.51 -7.05 10.91
CA PHE A 113 -5.59 -6.05 10.99
C PHE A 113 -6.98 -6.66 10.81
N ARG A 114 -7.15 -7.56 9.83
CA ARG A 114 -8.43 -8.23 9.59
C ARG A 114 -8.95 -8.98 10.82
N ARG A 115 -8.08 -9.47 11.70
CA ARG A 115 -8.48 -10.11 12.97
C ARG A 115 -8.85 -9.11 14.07
N MET A 116 -8.34 -7.88 14.00
CA MET A 116 -8.58 -6.85 15.00
C MET A 116 -9.84 -6.03 14.71
N ILE A 117 -10.21 -5.90 13.45
CA ILE A 117 -11.36 -5.08 13.03
C ILE A 117 -12.61 -5.95 12.87
N SER A 118 -13.78 -5.41 13.22
CA SER A 118 -15.08 -6.09 13.05
C SER A 118 -15.65 -5.97 11.63
N GLU A 119 -14.83 -5.57 10.65
CA GLU A 119 -15.24 -5.29 9.28
C GLU A 119 -14.37 -6.04 8.28
N SER A 120 -14.87 -6.24 7.05
CA SER A 120 -14.04 -6.79 5.98
C SER A 120 -12.95 -5.79 5.54
N LEU A 121 -11.77 -6.33 5.23
CA LEU A 121 -10.61 -5.58 4.75
C LEU A 121 -10.38 -5.89 3.27
N ILE A 122 -10.20 -4.86 2.44
CA ILE A 122 -9.93 -4.96 1.01
C ILE A 122 -8.48 -4.55 0.74
N ILE A 123 -7.71 -5.37 0.03
CA ILE A 123 -6.33 -5.02 -0.35
C ILE A 123 -6.37 -4.13 -1.60
N CYS A 124 -5.79 -2.94 -1.51
CA CYS A 124 -5.62 -2.00 -2.61
C CYS A 124 -4.18 -2.05 -3.11
N THR A 125 -3.95 -2.70 -4.25
CA THR A 125 -2.61 -2.93 -4.82
C THR A 125 -2.67 -3.05 -6.34
N LEU A 126 -1.58 -2.68 -7.00
CA LEU A 126 -1.36 -2.87 -8.43
C LEU A 126 -0.36 -4.00 -8.73
N ASP A 127 0.17 -4.70 -7.72
CA ASP A 127 1.11 -5.81 -7.92
C ASP A 127 0.38 -7.15 -8.17
N ASP A 128 0.54 -7.73 -9.37
CA ASP A 128 -0.13 -8.96 -9.80
C ASP A 128 0.16 -10.17 -8.89
N LYS A 129 1.39 -10.29 -8.38
CA LYS A 129 1.78 -11.40 -7.51
C LYS A 129 1.18 -11.22 -6.11
N PHE A 130 1.20 -10.00 -5.58
CA PHE A 130 0.59 -9.65 -4.31
C PHE A 130 -0.92 -9.89 -4.31
N ARG A 131 -1.60 -9.52 -5.41
CA ARG A 131 -3.02 -9.85 -5.65
C ARG A 131 -3.29 -11.34 -5.61
N THR A 132 -2.50 -12.10 -6.35
CA THR A 132 -2.67 -13.55 -6.49
C THR A 132 -2.53 -14.25 -5.14
N VAL A 133 -1.52 -13.89 -4.36
CA VAL A 133 -1.30 -14.48 -3.03
C VAL A 133 -2.36 -14.00 -2.05
N SER A 134 -2.73 -12.72 -2.06
CA SER A 134 -3.79 -12.17 -1.18
C SER A 134 -5.14 -12.87 -1.35
N LYS A 135 -5.50 -13.26 -2.58
CA LYS A 135 -6.73 -14.03 -2.84
C LYS A 135 -6.74 -15.41 -2.17
N LYS A 136 -5.58 -16.05 -1.96
CA LYS A 136 -5.48 -17.33 -1.22
C LYS A 136 -5.87 -17.18 0.25
N PHE A 137 -5.87 -15.95 0.76
CA PHE A 137 -6.33 -15.59 2.10
C PHE A 137 -7.75 -15.00 2.10
N GLU A 138 -8.49 -15.13 1.00
CA GLU A 138 -9.88 -14.66 0.85
C GLU A 138 -10.04 -13.14 0.98
N PHE A 139 -8.97 -12.38 0.70
CA PHE A 139 -9.10 -10.93 0.58
C PHE A 139 -9.81 -10.54 -0.71
N ASN A 140 -10.74 -9.59 -0.59
CA ASN A 140 -11.18 -8.81 -1.73
C ASN A 140 -10.06 -7.87 -2.16
N ILE A 141 -9.93 -7.66 -3.47
CA ILE A 141 -8.84 -6.89 -4.06
C ILE A 141 -9.42 -5.76 -4.90
N LEU A 142 -8.87 -4.55 -4.73
CA LEU A 142 -9.15 -3.39 -5.58
C LEU A 142 -7.86 -2.79 -6.17
N PRO A 143 -7.93 -2.19 -7.37
CA PRO A 143 -9.05 -2.25 -8.34
C PRO A 143 -9.34 -3.68 -8.85
N LYS A 144 -10.52 -4.00 -9.39
CA LYS A 144 -10.80 -5.38 -9.84
C LYS A 144 -9.94 -5.83 -11.03
N SER A 145 -9.56 -4.89 -11.90
CA SER A 145 -8.65 -5.09 -13.03
C SER A 145 -7.63 -3.97 -13.05
N ILE A 146 -6.41 -4.30 -13.47
CA ILE A 146 -5.33 -3.35 -13.73
C ILE A 146 -5.18 -3.34 -15.25
N THR A 147 -5.67 -2.29 -15.91
CA THR A 147 -5.33 -2.06 -17.33
C THR A 147 -3.93 -1.45 -17.35
N LYS A 148 -2.99 -2.13 -18.01
CA LYS A 148 -1.65 -1.61 -18.31
C LYS A 148 -1.69 -0.78 -19.58
#